data_AF-A0A258LAS7-F1
#
_entry.id   AF-A0A258LAS7-F1
#
_cell.length_a   1.000
_cell.length_b   1.000
_cell.length_c   1.000
_cell.angle_alpha   90.00
_cell.angle_beta   90.00
_cell.angle_gamma   90.00
#
_symmetry.space_group_name_H-M   'P 1'
#
loop_
_entity.id
_entity.type
_entity.pdbx_description
1 polymer ?
#
loop_
_entity_poly.entity_id
_entity_poly.type
_entity_poly.pdbx_seq_one_letter_code
_entity_poly.pdbx_strand_id
1 'polypeptide(L)'
;MLLLVFSVGIGVGSVLCGGLMRGRVSVRLVPWMGLGISVFLLGFAQLARMAGVLPGVHAVLGSAAGWLMLLDLFGLAVCGGIFSVPLYVVCQEKAAPSHRSRMIATNNILNAAAMVVAALVAAGLFAAMGSAPVILVVTAVLNLLVAGALAVRLKN
;
A
#
# COMPACT_ATOMS: atom_id res chain seq x y z
N MET A 1 5.29 16.76 -0.43
CA MET A 1 6.47 15.91 -0.16
C MET A 1 6.11 14.44 0.08
N LEU A 2 5.17 14.12 0.97
CA LEU A 2 4.75 12.72 1.21
C LEU A 2 4.26 12.00 -0.06
N LEU A 3 3.41 12.67 -0.86
CA LEU A 3 2.97 12.13 -2.16
C LEU A 3 4.14 11.87 -3.12
N LEU A 4 5.16 12.72 -3.12
CA LEU A 4 6.36 12.52 -3.95
C LEU A 4 7.10 11.26 -3.53
N VAL A 5 7.38 11.09 -2.23
CA VAL A 5 8.06 9.89 -1.71
C VAL A 5 7.25 8.63 -2.00
N PHE A 6 5.93 8.68 -1.79
CA PHE A 6 5.03 7.58 -2.09
C PHE A 6 5.01 7.24 -3.59
N SER A 7 4.84 8.23 -4.48
CA SER A 7 4.84 8.01 -5.93
C SER A 7 6.16 7.45 -6.45
N VAL A 8 7.30 7.97 -5.96
CA VAL A 8 8.63 7.43 -6.30
C VAL A 8 8.77 5.99 -5.81
N GLY A 9 8.34 5.69 -4.58
CA GLY A 9 8.36 4.33 -4.04
C GLY A 9 7.51 3.35 -4.87
N ILE A 10 6.29 3.74 -5.26
CA ILE A 10 5.44 2.93 -6.15
C ILE A 10 6.12 2.68 -7.50
N GLY A 11 6.73 3.71 -8.09
CA GLY A 11 7.49 3.61 -9.34
C GLY A 11 8.66 2.63 -9.22
N VAL A 12 9.48 2.76 -8.17
CA VAL A 12 10.60 1.85 -7.88
C VAL A 12 10.08 0.42 -7.70
N GLY A 13 9.05 0.20 -6.89
CA GLY A 13 8.45 -1.12 -6.69
C GLY A 13 7.92 -1.74 -7.99
N SER A 14 7.33 -0.92 -8.86
CA SER A 14 6.79 -1.38 -10.14
C SER A 14 7.90 -1.84 -11.10
N VAL A 15 9.01 -1.10 -11.16
CA VAL A 15 10.19 -1.48 -11.97
C VAL A 15 10.84 -2.74 -11.41
N LEU A 16 11.03 -2.82 -10.09
CA LEU A 16 11.58 -4.01 -9.42
C LEU A 16 10.72 -5.26 -9.67
N CYS A 17 9.39 -5.11 -9.71
CA CYS A 17 8.48 -6.20 -10.02
C CYS A 17 8.77 -6.84 -11.38
N GLY A 18 9.03 -6.03 -12.42
CA GLY A 18 9.39 -6.52 -13.75
C GLY A 18 10.64 -7.42 -13.72
N GLY A 19 11.67 -7.02 -12.97
CA GLY A 19 12.88 -7.81 -12.76
C GLY A 19 12.63 -9.10 -11.94
N LEU A 20 11.84 -9.00 -10.87
CA LEU A 20 11.51 -10.15 -9.99
C LEU A 20 10.65 -11.20 -10.70
N MET A 21 9.75 -10.79 -11.60
CA MET A 21 8.90 -11.69 -12.36
C MET A 21 9.63 -12.46 -13.47
N ARG A 22 10.80 -11.99 -13.92
CA ARG A 22 11.61 -12.63 -14.98
C ARG A 22 10.78 -13.03 -16.22
N GLY A 23 9.84 -12.18 -16.63
CA GLY A 23 8.95 -12.42 -17.78
C GLY A 23 7.83 -13.44 -17.55
N ARG A 24 7.62 -13.93 -16.31
CA ARG A 24 6.52 -14.84 -15.96
C ARG A 24 5.53 -14.15 -15.04
N VAL A 25 4.25 -14.25 -15.36
CA VAL A 25 3.18 -13.73 -14.51
C VAL A 25 3.02 -14.66 -13.31
N SER A 26 3.29 -14.15 -12.11
CA SER A 26 3.15 -14.91 -10.87
C SER A 26 2.65 -14.03 -9.73
N VAL A 27 1.63 -14.51 -9.04
CA VAL A 27 1.07 -13.86 -7.83
C VAL A 27 1.76 -14.31 -6.54
N ARG A 28 2.79 -15.14 -6.61
CA ARG A 28 3.48 -15.71 -5.42
C ARG A 28 4.08 -14.66 -4.50
N LEU A 29 4.48 -13.50 -5.04
CA LEU A 29 5.04 -12.39 -4.26
C LEU A 29 3.97 -11.55 -3.55
N VAL A 30 2.72 -11.61 -4.00
CA VAL A 30 1.64 -10.74 -3.51
C VAL A 30 1.42 -10.86 -1.99
N PRO A 31 1.32 -12.07 -1.39
CA PRO A 31 1.15 -12.16 0.06
C PRO A 31 2.33 -11.59 0.84
N TRP A 32 3.55 -11.86 0.39
CA TRP A 32 4.77 -11.36 1.03
C TRP A 32 4.88 -9.84 0.97
N MET A 33 4.52 -9.23 -0.15
CA MET A 33 4.45 -7.78 -0.25
C MET A 33 3.33 -7.19 0.60
N GLY A 34 2.20 -7.90 0.72
CA GLY A 34 1.13 -7.57 1.66
C GLY A 34 1.62 -7.51 3.11
N LEU A 35 2.42 -8.50 3.54
CA LEU A 35 3.07 -8.47 4.86
C LEU A 35 4.01 -7.27 5.01
N GLY A 36 4.81 -6.98 3.99
CA GLY A 36 5.71 -5.81 3.97
C GLY A 36 4.95 -4.48 4.14
N ILE A 37 3.82 -4.31 3.45
CA ILE A 37 2.94 -3.13 3.61
C ILE A 37 2.52 -2.98 5.08
N SER A 38 2.09 -4.06 5.74
CA SER A 38 1.71 -4.00 7.16
C SER A 38 2.87 -3.64 8.08
N VAL A 39 4.07 -4.20 7.84
CA VAL A 39 5.26 -3.91 8.66
C VAL A 39 5.63 -2.43 8.60
N PHE A 40 5.76 -1.88 7.41
CA PHE A 40 6.10 -0.46 7.24
C PHE A 40 4.98 0.47 7.72
N LEU A 41 3.70 0.08 7.55
CA LEU A 41 2.58 0.87 8.06
C LEU A 41 2.54 0.92 9.60
N LEU A 42 2.87 -0.19 10.26
CA LEU A 42 3.00 -0.24 11.73
C LEU A 42 4.18 0.60 12.22
N GLY A 43 5.33 0.53 11.53
CA GLY A 43 6.49 1.38 11.80
C GLY A 43 6.12 2.87 11.72
N PHE A 44 5.49 3.26 10.61
CA PHE A 44 5.05 4.64 10.39
C PHE A 44 4.06 5.09 11.48
N ALA A 45 3.09 4.25 11.84
CA ALA A 45 2.10 4.56 12.86
C ALA A 45 2.75 4.75 14.24
N GLN A 46 3.72 3.90 14.60
CA GLN A 46 4.43 4.00 15.86
C GLN A 46 5.26 5.29 15.93
N LEU A 47 5.99 5.62 14.87
CA LEU A 47 6.77 6.86 14.79
C LEU A 47 5.86 8.10 14.81
N ALA A 48 4.74 8.08 14.08
CA ALA A 48 3.76 9.16 14.10
C ALA A 48 3.19 9.39 15.51
N ARG A 49 2.96 8.31 16.27
CA ARG A 49 2.50 8.40 17.66
C ARG A 49 3.57 8.98 18.60
N MET A 50 4.83 8.59 18.41
CA MET A 50 5.94 9.04 19.28
C MET A 50 6.41 10.46 18.97
N ALA A 51 6.46 10.84 17.70
CA ALA A 51 6.95 12.14 17.25
C ALA A 51 5.96 13.29 17.51
N GLY A 52 4.67 12.97 17.69
CA GLY A 52 3.62 13.98 17.84
C GLY A 52 3.40 14.77 16.55
N VAL A 53 3.10 16.07 16.68
CA VAL A 53 2.80 16.92 15.53
C VAL A 53 4.10 17.45 14.91
N LEU A 54 4.34 17.11 13.64
CA LEU A 54 5.41 17.67 12.82
C LEU A 54 4.81 18.67 11.81
N PRO A 55 4.72 19.97 12.13
CA PRO A 55 4.06 20.93 11.26
C PRO A 55 4.94 21.29 10.06
N GLY A 56 4.52 20.83 8.89
CA GLY A 56 5.13 21.21 7.62
C GLY A 56 6.42 20.45 7.27
N VAL A 57 6.96 20.77 6.09
CA VAL A 57 8.08 20.04 5.48
C VAL A 57 9.37 20.19 6.30
N HIS A 58 9.65 21.39 6.82
CA HIS A 58 10.88 21.65 7.58
C HIS A 58 10.95 20.83 8.88
N ALA A 59 9.84 20.66 9.59
CA ALA A 59 9.80 19.85 10.81
C ALA A 59 10.09 18.37 10.52
N VAL A 60 9.56 17.86 9.41
CA VAL A 60 9.82 16.47 8.98
C VAL A 60 11.29 16.28 8.60
N LEU A 61 11.88 17.19 7.81
CA LEU A 61 13.26 17.06 7.36
C LEU A 61 14.30 17.39 8.44
N GLY A 62 13.91 18.20 9.43
CA GLY A 62 14.76 18.58 10.57
C GLY A 62 14.77 17.60 11.73
N SER A 63 14.02 16.49 11.66
CA SER A 63 13.92 15.51 12.74
C SER A 63 14.27 14.09 12.27
N ALA A 64 14.94 13.33 13.15
CA ALA A 64 15.25 11.92 12.88
C ALA A 64 13.97 11.08 12.70
N ALA A 65 12.94 11.35 13.50
CA ALA A 65 11.64 10.69 13.38
C ALA A 65 10.99 10.93 12.02
N GLY A 66 11.05 12.17 11.50
CA GLY A 66 10.53 12.47 10.17
C GLY A 66 11.22 11.69 9.06
N TRP A 67 12.55 11.57 9.10
CA TRP A 67 13.29 10.74 8.12
C TRP A 67 12.93 9.26 8.20
N LEU A 68 12.78 8.70 9.41
CA LEU A 68 12.36 7.31 9.59
C LEU A 68 10.92 7.09 9.07
N MET A 69 10.02 8.06 9.29
CA MET A 69 8.66 8.01 8.73
C MET A 69 8.68 8.07 7.19
N LEU A 70 9.57 8.86 6.58
CA LEU A 70 9.72 8.87 5.12
C LEU A 70 10.26 7.54 4.60
N LEU A 71 11.17 6.90 5.34
CA LEU A 71 11.69 5.58 5.01
C LEU A 71 10.58 4.51 5.07
N ASP A 72 9.76 4.52 6.13
CA ASP A 72 8.62 3.62 6.23
C ASP A 72 7.60 3.86 5.11
N LEU A 73 7.29 5.11 4.81
CA LEU A 73 6.39 5.47 3.71
C LEU A 73 6.93 5.00 2.35
N PHE A 74 8.24 5.15 2.13
CA PHE A 74 8.91 4.67 0.93
C PHE A 74 8.89 3.14 0.83
N GLY A 75 9.23 2.43 1.91
CA GLY A 75 9.20 0.97 1.97
C GLY A 75 7.79 0.41 1.73
N LEU A 76 6.77 1.00 2.37
CA LEU A 76 5.37 0.69 2.15
C LEU A 76 4.99 0.86 0.67
N ALA A 77 5.39 1.97 0.06
CA ALA A 77 5.10 2.27 -1.34
C ALA A 77 5.81 1.30 -2.30
N VAL A 78 7.07 0.94 -2.03
CA VAL A 78 7.80 -0.08 -2.83
C VAL A 78 7.08 -1.43 -2.75
N CYS A 79 6.68 -1.87 -1.55
CA CYS A 79 5.88 -3.08 -1.40
C CYS A 79 4.55 -2.98 -2.16
N GLY A 80 3.86 -1.83 -2.10
CA GLY A 80 2.62 -1.58 -2.86
C GLY A 80 2.80 -1.65 -4.38
N GLY A 81 3.92 -1.16 -4.91
CA GLY A 81 4.27 -1.29 -6.32
C GLY A 81 4.45 -2.76 -6.73
N ILE A 82 5.24 -3.51 -5.98
CA ILE A 82 5.48 -4.95 -6.26
C ILE A 82 4.20 -5.76 -6.08
N PHE A 83 3.35 -5.41 -5.11
CA PHE A 83 2.07 -6.05 -4.83
C PHE A 83 1.06 -5.86 -5.98
N SER A 84 0.93 -4.64 -6.49
CA SER A 84 -0.16 -4.28 -7.41
C SER A 84 0.08 -4.75 -8.86
N VAL A 85 1.30 -4.60 -9.38
CA VAL A 85 1.64 -4.94 -10.77
C VAL A 85 1.21 -6.35 -11.21
N PRO A 86 1.56 -7.45 -10.50
CA PRO A 86 1.18 -8.80 -10.95
C PRO A 86 -0.33 -9.01 -10.95
N LEU A 87 -1.07 -8.38 -10.04
CA LEU A 87 -2.53 -8.45 -10.01
C LEU A 87 -3.16 -7.76 -11.22
N TYR A 88 -2.64 -6.59 -11.61
CA TYR A 88 -3.04 -5.91 -12.84
C TYR A 88 -2.78 -6.78 -14.07
N VAL A 89 -1.63 -7.44 -14.13
CA VAL A 89 -1.28 -8.32 -15.25
C VAL A 89 -2.25 -9.51 -15.33
N VAL A 90 -2.54 -10.18 -14.21
CA VAL A 90 -3.50 -11.30 -14.19
C VAL A 90 -4.90 -10.87 -14.65
N CYS A 91 -5.40 -9.71 -14.21
CA CYS A 91 -6.69 -9.19 -14.68
C CYS A 91 -6.69 -8.89 -16.18
N GLN A 92 -5.57 -8.42 -16.73
CA GLN A 92 -5.43 -8.11 -18.16
C GLN A 92 -5.27 -9.37 -19.02
N GLU A 93 -4.55 -10.39 -18.55
CA GLU A 93 -4.36 -11.66 -19.26
C GLU A 93 -5.65 -12.48 -19.35
N LYS A 94 -6.49 -12.43 -18.31
CA LYS A 94 -7.81 -13.07 -18.32
C LYS A 94 -8.81 -12.38 -19.25
N ALA A 95 -8.54 -11.15 -19.65
CA ALA A 95 -9.41 -10.37 -20.52
C ALA A 95 -9.14 -10.67 -22.00
N ALA A 96 -10.21 -10.87 -22.78
CA ALA A 96 -10.10 -10.89 -24.24
C ALA A 96 -9.43 -9.58 -24.75
N PRO A 97 -8.60 -9.62 -25.80
CA PRO A 97 -7.90 -8.42 -26.29
C PRO A 97 -8.81 -7.21 -26.53
N SER A 98 -10.00 -7.44 -27.09
CA SER A 98 -11.03 -6.41 -27.34
C SER A 98 -11.62 -5.78 -26.07
N HIS A 99 -11.40 -6.41 -24.90
CA HIS A 99 -12.00 -6.05 -23.62
C HIS A 99 -10.99 -5.56 -22.58
N ARG A 100 -9.68 -5.60 -22.87
CA ARG A 100 -8.62 -5.21 -21.92
C ARG A 100 -8.78 -3.79 -21.39
N SER A 101 -9.09 -2.82 -22.27
CA SER A 101 -9.35 -1.43 -21.86
C SER A 101 -10.53 -1.32 -20.89
N ARG A 102 -11.63 -2.03 -21.16
CA ARG A 102 -12.79 -2.08 -20.26
C ARG A 102 -12.45 -2.70 -18.91
N MET A 103 -11.65 -3.77 -18.89
CA MET A 103 -11.20 -4.39 -17.63
C MET A 103 -10.36 -3.44 -16.78
N ILE A 104 -9.46 -2.65 -17.41
CA ILE A 104 -8.69 -1.62 -16.72
C ILE A 104 -9.63 -0.53 -16.17
N ALA A 105 -10.60 -0.08 -16.97
CA ALA A 105 -11.59 0.91 -16.53
C ALA A 105 -12.41 0.42 -15.33
N THR A 106 -12.90 -0.82 -15.37
CA THR A 106 -13.62 -1.44 -14.24
C THR A 106 -12.74 -1.51 -13.00
N ASN A 107 -11.46 -1.89 -13.14
CA ASN A 107 -10.53 -1.90 -12.02
C ASN A 107 -10.37 -0.50 -11.38
N ASN A 108 -10.21 0.54 -12.19
CA ASN A 108 -10.10 1.91 -11.70
C ASN A 108 -11.37 2.39 -11.00
N ILE A 109 -12.56 2.04 -11.51
CA ILE A 109 -13.84 2.32 -10.85
C ILE A 109 -13.93 1.62 -9.49
N LEU A 110 -13.59 0.33 -9.43
CA LEU A 110 -13.58 -0.42 -8.16
C LEU A 110 -12.59 0.17 -7.16
N ASN A 111 -11.40 0.58 -7.61
CA ASN A 111 -10.43 1.24 -6.75
C ASN A 111 -10.97 2.58 -6.22
N ALA A 112 -11.57 3.41 -7.08
CA ALA A 112 -12.18 4.66 -6.65
C ALA A 112 -13.30 4.45 -5.62
N ALA A 113 -14.18 3.47 -5.85
CA ALA A 113 -15.23 3.11 -4.90
C ALA A 113 -14.66 2.62 -3.56
N ALA A 114 -13.63 1.77 -3.59
CA ALA A 114 -12.93 1.31 -2.40
C ALA A 114 -12.27 2.47 -1.63
N MET A 115 -11.67 3.44 -2.33
CA MET A 115 -11.11 4.65 -1.70
C MET A 115 -12.18 5.49 -1.00
N VAL A 116 -13.38 5.65 -1.58
CA VAL A 116 -14.49 6.35 -0.93
C VAL A 116 -14.93 5.62 0.33
N VAL A 117 -15.14 4.30 0.26
CA VAL A 117 -15.50 3.50 1.44
C VAL A 117 -14.41 3.58 2.51
N ALA A 118 -13.15 3.43 2.14
CA ALA A 118 -12.03 3.53 3.07
C ALA A 118 -11.95 4.92 3.74
N ALA A 119 -12.19 6.00 2.99
CA ALA A 119 -12.24 7.35 3.54
C ALA A 119 -13.40 7.54 4.53
N LEU A 120 -14.58 7.00 4.24
CA LEU A 120 -15.73 7.04 5.15
C LEU A 120 -15.46 6.23 6.43
N VAL A 121 -14.90 5.03 6.31
CA VAL A 121 -14.51 4.20 7.46
C VAL A 121 -13.44 4.89 8.29
N ALA A 122 -12.41 5.45 7.65
CA ALA A 122 -11.35 6.19 8.34
C ALA A 122 -11.90 7.43 9.06
N ALA A 123 -12.81 8.18 8.43
CA ALA A 123 -13.48 9.32 9.06
C ALA A 123 -14.31 8.90 10.29
N GLY A 124 -15.07 7.80 10.19
CA GLY A 124 -15.83 7.24 11.30
C GLY A 124 -14.93 6.78 12.46
N LEU A 125 -13.84 6.06 12.15
CA LEU A 125 -12.84 5.65 13.14
C LEU A 125 -12.16 6.86 13.79
N PHE A 126 -11.84 7.90 13.00
CA PHE A 126 -11.26 9.13 13.53
C PHE A 126 -12.24 9.84 14.47
N ALA A 127 -13.52 9.92 14.10
CA ALA A 127 -14.56 10.51 14.96
C ALA A 127 -14.73 9.75 16.29
N ALA A 128 -14.58 8.42 16.28
CA ALA A 128 -14.70 7.59 17.47
C ALA A 128 -13.43 7.59 18.35
N MET A 129 -12.24 7.65 17.76
CA MET A 129 -10.97 7.40 18.48
C MET A 129 -10.05 8.62 18.57
N GLY A 130 -10.27 9.66 17.75
CA GLY A 130 -9.50 10.92 17.76
C GLY A 130 -8.02 10.80 17.36
N SER A 131 -7.56 9.67 16.83
CA SER A 131 -6.13 9.39 16.62
C SER A 131 -5.83 8.76 15.26
N ALA A 132 -5.14 9.50 14.40
CA ALA A 132 -4.71 9.02 13.08
C ALA A 132 -3.75 7.82 13.16
N PRO A 133 -2.75 7.78 14.06
CA PRO A 133 -1.91 6.59 14.23
C PRO A 133 -2.70 5.31 14.53
N VAL A 134 -3.79 5.40 15.31
CA VAL A 134 -4.62 4.23 15.62
C VAL A 134 -5.32 3.70 14.38
N ILE A 135 -5.80 4.59 13.50
CA ILE A 135 -6.39 4.18 12.21
C ILE A 135 -5.36 3.43 11.37
N LEU A 136 -4.11 3.92 11.31
CA LEU A 136 -3.04 3.26 10.58
C LEU A 136 -2.73 1.86 11.14
N VAL A 137 -2.74 1.70 12.47
CA VAL A 137 -2.59 0.38 13.11
C VAL A 137 -3.74 -0.56 12.74
N VAL A 138 -4.98 -0.09 12.81
CA VAL A 138 -6.15 -0.89 12.41
C VAL A 138 -6.05 -1.31 10.94
N THR A 139 -5.70 -0.37 10.04
CA THR A 139 -5.48 -0.68 8.62
C THR A 139 -4.37 -1.70 8.42
N ALA A 140 -3.25 -1.58 9.15
CA ALA A 140 -2.14 -2.53 9.05
C ALA A 140 -2.52 -3.93 9.52
N VAL A 141 -3.30 -4.05 10.59
CA VAL A 141 -3.81 -5.33 11.10
C VAL A 141 -4.79 -5.96 10.12
N LEU A 142 -5.74 -5.20 9.58
CA LEU A 142 -6.67 -5.71 8.57
C LEU A 142 -5.93 -6.19 7.31
N ASN A 143 -4.95 -5.41 6.83
CA ASN A 143 -4.11 -5.82 5.71
C ASN A 143 -3.30 -7.08 6.03
N LEU A 144 -2.79 -7.21 7.27
CA LEU A 144 -2.03 -8.38 7.71
C LEU A 144 -2.90 -9.65 7.67
N LEU A 145 -4.15 -9.56 8.13
CA LEU A 145 -5.11 -10.66 8.07
C LEU A 145 -5.40 -11.09 6.62
N VAL A 146 -5.62 -10.12 5.73
CA VAL A 146 -5.85 -10.39 4.30
C VAL A 146 -4.61 -11.00 3.65
N ALA A 147 -3.42 -10.44 3.91
CA ALA A 147 -2.16 -10.97 3.39
C ALA A 147 -1.91 -12.40 3.88
N GLY A 148 -2.17 -12.69 5.15
CA GLY A 148 -2.09 -14.04 5.71
C GLY A 148 -3.07 -15.01 5.04
N ALA A 149 -4.32 -14.60 4.85
CA ALA A 149 -5.32 -15.41 4.15
C ALA A 149 -4.93 -15.69 2.69
N LEU A 150 -4.37 -14.70 1.98
CA LEU A 150 -3.84 -14.86 0.63
C LEU A 150 -2.64 -15.81 0.60
N ALA A 151 -1.74 -15.74 1.58
CA ALA A 151 -0.58 -16.63 1.69
C ALA A 151 -1.00 -18.10 1.83
N VAL A 152 -2.07 -18.37 2.57
CA VAL A 152 -2.63 -19.72 2.72
C VAL A 152 -3.28 -20.18 1.41
N ARG A 153 -4.11 -19.33 0.78
CA ARG A 153 -4.83 -19.68 -0.44
C ARG A 153 -3.95 -19.89 -1.66
N LEU A 154 -2.80 -19.22 -1.75
CA LEU A 154 -1.88 -19.34 -2.90
C LEU A 154 -0.83 -20.44 -2.73
N LYS A 155 -0.77 -21.10 -1.56
CA LYS A 155 0.06 -22.29 -1.32
C LYS A 155 -0.65 -23.60 -1.68
N ASN A 156 -1.97 -23.60 -1.65
CA ASN A 156 -2.84 -24.72 -2.08
C ASN A 156 -3.16 -24.60 -3.57
#